data_AF-A0A0J8XZZ2-F1
#
_entry.id   AF-A0A0J8XZZ2-F1
#
_cell.length_a   1.000
_cell.length_b   1.000
_cell.length_c   1.000
_cell.angle_alpha   90.00
_cell.angle_beta   90.00
_cell.angle_gamma   90.00
#
_symmetry.space_group_name_H-M   'P 1'
#
loop_
_entity.id
_entity.type
_entity.pdbx_description
1 polymer ?
#
loop_
_entity_poly.entity_id
_entity_poly.type
_entity_poly.pdbx_seq_one_letter_code
_entity_poly.pdbx_strand_id
1 'polypeptide(L)'
;MICSGVLANESKFLVDAQNDFTYKGKVINPKCVQLLQPSLSENTAIITRSIVIDTCQNSNLAFEGLNYSVNSNGGVEYIEDNNDPHTRFSYQVLGKFSTNVYALYHLGTVGIYRYEKESVLFDFSTNERQPVQVLTKLSESFMPCFKVGHIAGGYLKITKSKWDSNAPKTSQCLDSDEVLSFNLSDVLNKPSESSN
;
A
#
# COMPACT_ATOMS: atom_id res chain seq x y z
N MET A 1 -32.19 -9.48 12.93
CA MET A 1 -31.63 -10.52 12.05
C MET A 1 -30.76 -9.79 11.03
N ILE A 2 -29.48 -9.56 11.36
CA ILE A 2 -28.57 -8.77 10.53
C ILE A 2 -27.77 -9.74 9.66
N CYS A 3 -27.72 -9.41 8.38
CA CYS A 3 -27.27 -10.23 7.27
C CYS A 3 -25.82 -10.71 7.43
N SER A 4 -25.61 -11.95 7.88
CA SER A 4 -24.30 -12.59 7.98
C SER A 4 -23.58 -12.81 6.63
N GLY A 5 -24.27 -12.59 5.50
CA GLY A 5 -23.71 -12.78 4.16
C GLY A 5 -22.81 -11.65 3.66
N VAL A 6 -22.91 -10.43 4.21
CA VAL A 6 -22.11 -9.28 3.73
C VAL A 6 -20.67 -9.35 4.26
N LEU A 7 -20.51 -9.64 5.56
CA LEU A 7 -19.20 -9.72 6.22
C LEU A 7 -18.34 -10.90 5.72
N ALA A 8 -18.96 -12.05 5.43
CA ALA A 8 -18.24 -13.22 4.91
C ALA A 8 -17.71 -13.00 3.48
N ASN A 9 -18.42 -12.18 2.69
CA ASN A 9 -17.99 -11.85 1.33
C ASN A 9 -16.86 -10.81 1.37
N GLU A 10 -16.97 -9.79 2.22
CA GLU A 10 -15.91 -8.79 2.44
C GLU A 10 -14.60 -9.42 2.93
N SER A 11 -14.65 -10.35 3.90
CA SER A 11 -13.43 -11.02 4.37
C SER A 11 -12.77 -11.87 3.29
N LYS A 12 -13.56 -12.52 2.44
CA LYS A 12 -13.04 -13.31 1.31
C LYS A 12 -12.37 -12.41 0.27
N PHE A 13 -13.00 -11.27 -0.10
CA PHE A 13 -12.42 -10.32 -1.04
C PHE A 13 -11.09 -9.71 -0.56
N LEU A 14 -10.95 -9.45 0.74
CA LEU A 14 -9.70 -8.96 1.31
C LEU A 14 -8.60 -10.03 1.25
N VAL A 15 -8.92 -11.28 1.58
CA VAL A 15 -7.99 -12.41 1.46
C VAL A 15 -7.58 -12.65 0.01
N ASP A 16 -8.52 -12.60 -0.93
CA ASP A 16 -8.24 -12.78 -2.36
C ASP A 16 -7.35 -11.63 -2.91
N ALA A 17 -7.66 -10.37 -2.56
CA ALA A 17 -6.84 -9.22 -2.95
C ALA A 17 -5.42 -9.28 -2.36
N GLN A 18 -5.29 -9.78 -1.13
CA GLN A 18 -3.99 -9.99 -0.51
C GLN A 18 -3.20 -11.12 -1.19
N ASN A 19 -3.86 -12.22 -1.54
CA ASN A 19 -3.25 -13.33 -2.28
C ASN A 19 -2.77 -12.88 -3.68
N ASP A 20 -3.51 -11.98 -4.32
CA ASP A 20 -3.15 -11.38 -5.60
C ASP A 20 -1.98 -10.39 -5.50
N PHE A 21 -1.80 -9.73 -4.36
CA PHE A 21 -0.69 -8.80 -4.12
C PHE A 21 0.57 -9.52 -3.62
N THR A 22 1.07 -10.44 -4.45
CA THR A 22 2.23 -11.30 -4.16
C THR A 22 3.26 -11.29 -5.29
N TYR A 23 4.53 -11.51 -4.94
CA TYR A 23 5.63 -11.70 -5.88
C TYR A 23 6.09 -13.17 -5.84
N LYS A 24 5.95 -13.88 -6.97
CA LYS A 24 6.29 -15.32 -7.10
C LYS A 24 5.65 -16.19 -6.00
N GLY A 25 4.39 -15.91 -5.67
CA GLY A 25 3.63 -16.62 -4.64
C GLY A 25 4.03 -16.29 -3.20
N LYS A 26 4.88 -15.28 -2.99
CA LYS A 26 5.29 -14.78 -1.67
C LYS A 26 4.78 -13.37 -1.45
N VAL A 27 4.56 -13.01 -0.20
CA VAL A 27 4.25 -11.64 0.20
C VAL A 27 5.37 -10.69 -0.27
N ILE A 28 4.98 -9.54 -0.83
CA ILE A 28 5.93 -8.49 -1.20
C ILE A 28 6.60 -7.98 0.07
N ASN A 29 7.93 -7.91 0.07
CA ASN A 29 8.68 -7.53 1.26
C ASN A 29 8.22 -6.12 1.74
N PRO A 30 7.84 -5.95 3.02
CA PRO A 30 7.34 -4.67 3.50
C PRO A 30 8.38 -3.53 3.40
N LYS A 31 9.69 -3.82 3.44
CA LYS A 31 10.73 -2.80 3.14
C LYS A 31 10.61 -2.27 1.71
N CYS A 32 10.26 -3.11 0.74
CA CYS A 32 10.03 -2.64 -0.63
C CYS A 32 8.87 -1.65 -0.69
N VAL A 33 7.76 -1.94 -0.01
CA VAL A 33 6.63 -0.99 0.06
C VAL A 33 7.01 0.28 0.84
N GLN A 34 7.86 0.15 1.86
CA GLN A 34 8.35 1.28 2.65
C GLN A 34 9.20 2.26 1.82
N LEU A 35 10.00 1.79 0.85
CA LEU A 35 10.82 2.65 -0.02
C LEU A 35 9.99 3.63 -0.87
N LEU A 36 8.70 3.34 -1.06
CA LEU A 36 7.77 4.23 -1.77
C LEU A 36 7.16 5.31 -0.84
N GLN A 37 7.51 5.33 0.44
CA GLN A 37 6.98 6.31 1.39
C GLN A 37 7.75 7.62 1.32
N PRO A 38 7.06 8.79 1.30
CA PRO A 38 7.74 10.08 1.18
C PRO A 38 8.67 10.37 2.36
N SER A 39 8.36 9.83 3.55
CA SER A 39 9.16 10.02 4.77
C SER A 39 10.53 9.36 4.72
N LEU A 40 10.75 8.40 3.81
CA LEU A 40 12.07 7.80 3.57
C LEU A 40 12.84 8.50 2.45
N SER A 41 12.22 9.43 1.73
CA SER A 41 13.02 10.31 0.89
C SER A 41 13.72 11.33 1.78
N GLU A 42 15.05 11.25 1.83
CA GLU A 42 15.92 12.22 2.49
C GLU A 42 15.73 13.66 1.95
N ASN A 43 15.05 13.82 0.81
CA ASN A 43 14.77 15.09 0.18
C ASN A 43 13.30 15.16 -0.27
N THR A 44 12.55 16.18 0.19
CA THR A 44 11.18 16.45 -0.28
C THR A 44 11.07 16.64 -1.80
N ALA A 45 12.20 16.87 -2.49
CA ALA A 45 12.28 16.95 -3.94
C ALA A 45 12.31 15.59 -4.68
N ILE A 46 12.73 14.48 -4.04
CA ILE A 46 12.92 13.18 -4.72
C ILE A 46 12.00 12.12 -4.13
N ILE A 47 10.73 12.08 -4.56
CA ILE A 47 9.82 11.03 -4.10
C ILE A 47 10.01 9.79 -4.98
N THR A 48 10.49 8.68 -4.42
CA THR A 48 10.48 7.39 -5.12
C THR A 48 9.04 7.00 -5.40
N ARG A 49 8.65 7.02 -6.68
CA ARG A 49 7.29 6.67 -7.12
C ARG A 49 7.17 5.24 -7.59
N SER A 50 8.26 4.62 -8.02
CA SER A 50 8.26 3.28 -8.58
C SER A 50 9.50 2.51 -8.16
N ILE A 51 9.32 1.21 -7.93
CA ILE A 51 10.42 0.28 -7.66
C ILE A 51 10.25 -0.99 -8.47
N VAL A 52 11.38 -1.59 -8.87
CA VAL A 52 11.40 -2.93 -9.45
C VAL A 52 11.38 -3.94 -8.31
N ILE A 53 10.29 -4.71 -8.19
CA ILE A 53 10.11 -5.69 -7.11
C ILE A 53 11.08 -6.86 -7.27
N ASP A 54 11.40 -7.27 -8.51
CA ASP A 54 12.35 -8.36 -8.77
C ASP A 54 13.71 -8.15 -8.11
N THR A 55 14.21 -6.92 -8.16
CA THR A 55 15.49 -6.54 -7.56
C THR A 55 15.31 -6.22 -6.08
N CYS A 56 14.25 -5.48 -5.72
CA CYS A 56 14.03 -5.09 -4.33
C CYS A 56 13.89 -6.30 -3.41
N GLN A 57 13.05 -7.28 -3.75
CA GLN A 57 12.75 -8.45 -2.91
C GLN A 57 14.00 -9.24 -2.48
N ASN A 58 15.07 -9.20 -3.29
CA ASN A 58 16.31 -9.93 -3.08
C ASN A 58 17.50 -9.01 -2.72
N SER A 59 17.25 -7.71 -2.56
CA SER A 59 18.30 -6.74 -2.26
C SER A 59 18.74 -6.82 -0.79
N ASN A 60 19.97 -6.35 -0.52
CA ASN A 60 20.45 -6.18 0.86
C ASN A 60 19.56 -5.22 1.66
N LEU A 61 18.91 -4.24 1.01
CA LEU A 61 17.95 -3.35 1.66
C LEU A 61 16.71 -4.12 2.15
N ALA A 62 16.23 -5.07 1.37
CA ALA A 62 15.10 -5.92 1.77
C ALA A 62 15.48 -7.00 2.80
N PHE A 63 16.77 -7.19 3.10
CA PHE A 63 17.23 -8.14 4.11
C PHE A 63 16.64 -7.86 5.49
N GLU A 64 16.53 -6.58 5.86
CA GLU A 64 15.90 -6.12 7.11
C GLU A 64 14.41 -6.46 7.18
N GLY A 65 13.73 -6.52 6.04
CA GLY A 65 12.32 -6.90 5.95
C GLY A 65 12.07 -8.40 5.80
N LEU A 66 13.10 -9.27 5.89
CA LEU A 66 12.94 -10.73 5.71
C LEU A 66 12.16 -11.38 6.85
N ASN A 67 12.33 -10.90 8.08
CA ASN A 67 11.62 -11.40 9.26
C ASN A 67 10.30 -10.65 9.45
N TYR A 68 9.46 -10.64 8.40
CA TYR A 68 8.12 -10.07 8.50
C TYR A 68 7.15 -11.06 9.14
N SER A 69 6.10 -10.53 9.75
CA SER A 69 4.95 -11.30 10.21
C SER A 69 3.71 -10.90 9.41
N VAL A 70 2.77 -11.85 9.27
CA VAL A 70 1.47 -11.61 8.65
C VAL A 70 0.41 -11.84 9.71
N ASN A 71 -0.40 -10.83 9.99
CA ASN A 71 -1.49 -10.93 10.96
C ASN A 71 -2.77 -11.51 10.33
N SER A 72 -3.76 -11.84 11.17
CA SER A 72 -5.03 -12.46 10.75
C SER A 72 -5.86 -11.62 9.78
N ASN A 73 -5.61 -10.31 9.73
CA ASN A 73 -6.33 -9.36 8.86
C ASN A 73 -5.52 -9.04 7.60
N GLY A 74 -4.44 -9.78 7.36
CA GLY A 74 -3.61 -9.61 6.19
C GLY A 74 -2.60 -8.46 6.25
N GLY A 75 -2.44 -7.85 7.43
CA GLY A 75 -1.40 -6.87 7.66
C GLY A 75 -0.03 -7.55 7.67
N VAL A 76 0.89 -7.03 6.87
CA VAL A 76 2.28 -7.46 6.78
C VAL A 76 3.11 -6.45 7.55
N GLU A 77 3.87 -6.91 8.53
CA GLU A 77 4.67 -6.05 9.41
C GLU A 77 6.10 -6.56 9.49
N TYR A 78 7.06 -5.64 9.49
CA TYR A 78 8.43 -5.93 9.92
C TYR A 78 8.88 -4.91 10.98
N ILE A 79 9.85 -5.34 11.79
CA ILE A 79 10.50 -4.53 12.81
C ILE A 79 12.01 -4.68 12.60
N GLU A 80 12.71 -3.57 12.37
CA GLU A 80 14.18 -3.58 12.18
C GLU A 80 14.92 -3.82 13.50
N ASP A 81 14.49 -3.11 14.56
CA ASP A 81 15.00 -3.23 15.92
C ASP A 81 13.85 -3.32 16.91
N ASN A 82 13.77 -4.44 17.63
CA ASN A 82 12.76 -4.66 18.66
C ASN A 82 12.86 -3.68 19.85
N ASN A 83 13.99 -3.00 19.99
CA ASN A 83 14.22 -2.00 21.04
C ASN A 83 13.88 -0.57 20.58
N ASP A 84 13.64 -0.35 19.28
CA ASP A 84 13.26 0.95 18.74
C ASP A 84 11.90 0.87 18.02
N PRO A 85 10.81 1.38 18.63
CA PRO A 85 9.48 1.36 18.03
C PRO A 85 9.38 2.20 16.75
N HIS A 86 10.35 3.08 16.48
CA HIS A 86 10.40 3.88 15.25
C HIS A 86 10.87 3.09 14.02
N THR A 87 11.37 1.87 14.23
CA THR A 87 11.86 1.00 13.14
C THR A 87 10.81 0.02 12.60
N ARG A 88 9.55 0.17 13.04
CA ARG A 88 8.44 -0.65 12.60
C ARG A 88 7.80 -0.08 11.34
N PHE A 89 7.55 -0.94 10.35
CA PHE A 89 6.69 -0.62 9.24
C PHE A 89 5.73 -1.77 8.95
N SER A 90 4.49 -1.40 8.63
CA SER A 90 3.48 -2.35 8.21
C SER A 90 2.64 -1.80 7.07
N TYR A 91 2.12 -2.71 6.27
CA TYR A 91 1.12 -2.40 5.27
C TYR A 91 -0.03 -3.43 5.32
N GLN A 92 -1.22 -3.00 4.95
CA GLN A 92 -2.38 -3.87 4.77
C GLN A 92 -2.99 -3.63 3.40
N VAL A 93 -3.28 -4.70 2.66
CA VAL A 93 -4.02 -4.61 1.40
C VAL A 93 -5.51 -4.41 1.72
N LEU A 94 -6.05 -3.26 1.34
CA LEU A 94 -7.46 -2.93 1.52
C LEU A 94 -8.33 -3.49 0.39
N GLY A 95 -7.74 -3.83 -0.75
CA GLY A 95 -8.46 -4.44 -1.85
C GLY A 95 -7.84 -4.13 -3.20
N LYS A 96 -8.47 -4.69 -4.22
CA LYS A 96 -8.07 -4.58 -5.62
C LYS A 96 -9.19 -3.91 -6.41
N PHE A 97 -8.86 -2.88 -7.19
CA PHE A 97 -9.81 -2.14 -8.01
C PHE A 97 -9.86 -2.64 -9.45
N SER A 98 -8.69 -2.89 -10.04
CA SER A 98 -8.52 -3.44 -11.38
C SER A 98 -7.45 -4.53 -11.36
N THR A 99 -7.16 -5.16 -12.50
CA THR A 99 -6.21 -6.28 -12.63
C THR A 99 -4.87 -6.06 -11.94
N ASN A 100 -4.39 -4.82 -11.87
CA ASN A 100 -3.09 -4.45 -11.34
C ASN A 100 -3.13 -3.28 -10.33
N VAL A 101 -4.30 -2.80 -9.89
CA VAL A 101 -4.39 -1.62 -9.01
C VAL A 101 -4.96 -1.98 -7.64
N TYR A 102 -4.21 -1.62 -6.60
CA TYR A 102 -4.43 -2.00 -5.21
C TYR A 102 -4.48 -0.78 -4.31
N ALA A 103 -5.32 -0.83 -3.27
CA ALA A 103 -5.26 0.13 -2.17
C ALA A 103 -4.53 -0.50 -0.99
N LEU A 104 -3.60 0.24 -0.40
CA LEU A 104 -2.83 -0.18 0.77
C LEU A 104 -2.96 0.85 1.89
N TYR A 105 -3.10 0.39 3.13
CA TYR A 105 -2.95 1.21 4.32
C TYR A 105 -1.58 0.98 4.94
N HIS A 106 -0.86 2.03 5.27
CA HIS A 106 0.44 1.98 5.96
C HIS A 106 0.72 3.32 6.66
N LEU A 107 1.36 3.30 7.84
CA LEU A 107 1.81 4.52 8.55
C LEU A 107 0.76 5.66 8.67
N GLY A 108 -0.53 5.33 8.81
CA GLY A 108 -1.58 6.34 8.89
C GLY A 108 -1.96 7.00 7.56
N THR A 109 -1.50 6.46 6.44
CA THR A 109 -1.88 6.88 5.08
C THR A 109 -2.55 5.74 4.33
N VAL A 110 -3.39 6.09 3.36
CA VAL A 110 -3.91 5.15 2.36
C VAL A 110 -3.35 5.53 1.01
N GLY A 111 -2.62 4.60 0.39
CA GLY A 111 -2.03 4.76 -0.92
C GLY A 111 -2.69 3.87 -1.98
N ILE A 112 -2.72 4.37 -3.21
CA ILE A 112 -3.12 3.60 -4.39
C ILE A 112 -1.88 3.23 -5.17
N TYR A 113 -1.75 1.95 -5.49
CA TYR A 113 -0.57 1.37 -6.11
C TYR A 113 -0.94 0.59 -7.35
N ARG A 114 -0.08 0.66 -8.36
CA ARG A 114 -0.12 -0.19 -9.54
C ARG A 114 1.01 -1.22 -9.46
N TYR A 115 0.66 -2.48 -9.61
CA TYR A 115 1.59 -3.60 -9.60
C TYR A 115 1.51 -4.34 -10.93
N GLU A 116 2.45 -4.09 -11.83
CA GLU A 116 2.38 -4.56 -13.21
C GLU A 116 3.73 -5.01 -13.76
N LYS A 117 3.68 -5.70 -14.90
CA LYS A 117 4.86 -6.15 -15.62
C LYS A 117 5.27 -5.08 -16.62
N GLU A 118 6.48 -4.56 -16.49
CA GLU A 118 7.06 -3.58 -17.40
C GLU A 118 8.29 -4.13 -18.12
N SER A 119 8.62 -3.52 -19.26
CA SER A 119 9.79 -3.87 -20.06
C SER A 119 10.87 -2.81 -19.89
N VAL A 120 11.84 -3.08 -19.02
CA VAL A 120 12.85 -2.11 -18.56
C VAL A 120 14.19 -2.38 -19.23
N LEU A 121 14.90 -1.32 -19.60
CA LEU A 121 16.28 -1.38 -20.07
C LEU A 121 17.22 -1.19 -18.89
N PHE A 122 17.97 -2.23 -18.51
CA PHE A 122 18.96 -2.15 -17.42
C PHE A 122 20.36 -1.78 -17.91
N ASP A 123 20.67 -2.13 -19.15
CA ASP A 123 21.98 -1.91 -19.76
C ASP A 123 21.81 -1.12 -21.06
N PHE A 124 22.33 0.11 -21.06
CA PHE A 124 22.27 1.00 -22.21
C PHE A 124 23.13 0.53 -23.39
N SER A 125 24.01 -0.47 -23.18
CA SER A 125 24.90 -1.00 -24.22
C SER A 125 24.26 -2.10 -25.07
N THR A 126 23.28 -2.84 -24.54
CA THR A 126 22.70 -4.01 -25.23
C THR A 126 21.35 -3.72 -25.89
N ASN A 127 20.71 -2.59 -25.57
CA ASN A 127 19.32 -2.27 -25.96
C ASN A 127 18.30 -3.38 -25.61
N GLU A 128 18.68 -4.36 -24.79
CA GLU A 128 17.86 -5.51 -24.44
C GLU A 128 16.95 -5.16 -23.27
N ARG A 129 15.64 -5.16 -23.52
CA ARG A 129 14.65 -4.91 -22.47
C ARG A 129 14.27 -6.20 -21.76
N GLN A 130 14.34 -6.18 -20.44
CA GLN A 130 13.95 -7.31 -19.61
C GLN A 130 12.57 -7.07 -18.99
N PRO A 131 11.69 -8.09 -19.01
CA PRO A 131 10.42 -8.02 -18.31
C PRO A 131 10.62 -8.09 -16.79
N VAL A 132 10.11 -7.12 -16.05
CA VAL A 132 10.19 -7.06 -14.59
C VAL A 132 8.85 -6.63 -13.97
N GLN A 133 8.62 -7.03 -12.73
CA GLN A 133 7.48 -6.59 -11.93
C GLN A 133 7.81 -5.26 -11.27
N VAL A 134 7.00 -4.24 -11.53
CA VAL A 134 7.14 -2.89 -11.02
C VAL A 134 5.98 -2.56 -10.10
N LEU A 135 6.28 -1.98 -8.95
CA LEU A 135 5.29 -1.40 -8.04
C LEU A 135 5.41 0.11 -8.09
N THR A 136 4.33 0.78 -8.51
CA THR A 136 4.25 2.23 -8.68
C THR A 136 3.18 2.81 -7.76
N LYS A 137 3.52 3.81 -6.96
CA LYS A 137 2.57 4.60 -6.16
C LYS A 137 1.90 5.65 -7.04
N LEU A 138 0.59 5.53 -7.22
CA LEU A 138 -0.22 6.44 -8.05
C LEU A 138 -0.71 7.65 -7.25
N SER A 139 -1.15 7.42 -6.01
CA SER A 139 -1.63 8.47 -5.12
C SER A 139 -1.54 8.03 -3.66
N GLU A 140 -1.60 9.00 -2.76
CA GLU A 140 -1.57 8.77 -1.32
C GLU A 140 -2.35 9.88 -0.61
N SER A 141 -3.02 9.54 0.49
CA SER A 141 -3.69 10.50 1.35
C SER A 141 -3.46 10.17 2.82
N PHE A 142 -3.21 11.20 3.63
CA PHE A 142 -3.14 11.07 5.07
C PHE A 142 -4.52 10.74 5.64
N MET A 143 -4.59 9.65 6.40
CA MET A 143 -5.83 9.07 6.91
C MET A 143 -5.73 8.86 8.43
N PRO A 144 -5.76 9.95 9.22
CA PRO A 144 -5.71 9.85 10.66
C PRO A 144 -6.94 9.09 11.17
N CYS A 145 -6.78 8.39 12.30
CA CYS A 145 -7.88 7.68 12.96
C CYS A 145 -8.55 6.59 12.10
N PHE A 146 -7.81 6.02 11.14
CA PHE A 146 -8.25 4.90 10.30
C PHE A 146 -8.67 3.71 11.15
N LYS A 147 -9.79 3.07 10.78
CA LYS A 147 -10.27 1.82 11.38
C LYS A 147 -10.24 0.67 10.38
N VAL A 148 -10.88 0.86 9.23
CA VAL A 148 -10.98 -0.17 8.19
C VAL A 148 -11.21 0.48 6.83
N GLY A 149 -10.79 -0.20 5.77
CA GLY A 149 -11.10 0.20 4.41
C GLY A 149 -11.21 -1.01 3.50
N HIS A 150 -12.01 -0.87 2.44
CA HIS A 150 -12.17 -1.90 1.43
C HIS A 150 -12.50 -1.30 0.06
N ILE A 151 -12.30 -2.08 -1.01
CA ILE A 151 -12.74 -1.72 -2.35
C ILE A 151 -14.05 -2.45 -2.68
N ALA A 152 -15.09 -1.70 -3.04
CA ALA A 152 -16.38 -2.25 -3.44
C ALA A 152 -17.03 -1.40 -4.53
N GLY A 153 -17.48 -2.05 -5.62
CA GLY A 153 -18.19 -1.38 -6.71
C GLY A 153 -17.38 -0.27 -7.38
N GLY A 154 -16.05 -0.38 -7.37
CA GLY A 154 -15.15 0.62 -7.93
C GLY A 154 -14.82 1.82 -7.05
N TYR A 155 -15.26 1.78 -5.79
CA TYR A 155 -14.95 2.79 -4.79
C TYR A 155 -14.03 2.23 -3.72
N LEU A 156 -13.10 3.05 -3.27
CA LEU A 156 -12.41 2.84 -1.99
C LEU A 156 -13.28 3.44 -0.88
N LYS A 157 -13.81 2.57 -0.02
CA LYS A 157 -14.58 2.95 1.16
C LYS A 157 -13.69 2.85 2.38
N ILE A 158 -13.62 3.92 3.16
CA ILE A 158 -12.83 4.00 4.38
C ILE A 158 -13.75 4.38 5.53
N THR A 159 -13.71 3.60 6.60
CA THR A 159 -14.28 3.97 7.89
C THR A 159 -13.16 4.42 8.82
N LYS A 160 -13.32 5.62 9.37
CA LYS A 160 -12.39 6.22 10.33
C LYS A 160 -13.17 6.94 11.41
N SER A 161 -12.55 7.08 12.58
CA SER A 161 -13.03 8.02 13.60
C SER A 161 -12.86 9.45 13.08
N LYS A 162 -13.80 10.34 13.40
CA LYS A 162 -13.65 11.77 13.09
C LYS A 162 -12.40 12.32 13.77
N TRP A 163 -11.67 13.14 13.04
CA TRP A 163 -10.42 13.73 13.51
C TRP A 163 -10.63 15.17 13.95
N ASP A 164 -10.25 15.50 15.18
CA ASP A 164 -10.20 16.87 15.70
C ASP A 164 -8.75 17.33 15.76
N SER A 165 -8.36 18.22 14.84
CA SER A 165 -7.01 18.78 14.77
C SER A 165 -6.66 19.66 15.96
N ASN A 166 -7.65 20.16 16.70
CA ASN A 166 -7.46 21.09 17.82
C ASN A 166 -7.36 20.37 19.17
N ALA A 167 -7.72 19.08 19.23
CA ALA A 167 -7.64 18.29 20.45
C ALA A 167 -6.19 17.83 20.77
N PRO A 168 -5.86 17.55 22.04
CA PRO A 168 -4.62 16.88 22.42
C PRO A 168 -4.45 15.54 21.69
N LYS A 169 -3.22 15.14 21.35
CA LYS A 169 -2.91 13.93 20.55
C LYS A 169 -3.68 12.67 20.97
N THR A 170 -3.84 12.45 22.27
CA THR A 170 -4.52 11.27 22.84
C THR A 170 -6.03 11.25 22.59
N SER A 171 -6.63 12.39 22.21
CA SER A 171 -8.07 12.58 22.00
C SER A 171 -8.40 13.14 20.62
N GLN A 172 -7.46 13.11 19.68
CA GLN A 172 -7.69 13.59 18.31
C GLN A 172 -8.63 12.70 17.52
N CYS A 173 -8.77 11.43 17.90
CA CYS A 173 -9.73 10.51 17.31
C CYS A 173 -10.99 10.44 18.17
N LEU A 174 -12.09 10.97 17.65
CA LEU A 174 -13.37 11.01 18.34
C LEU A 174 -14.08 9.66 18.26
N ASP A 175 -14.99 9.39 19.20
CA ASP A 175 -15.77 8.15 19.24
C ASP A 175 -16.77 8.03 18.08
N SER A 176 -17.07 9.13 17.40
CA SER A 176 -17.95 9.14 16.24
C SER A 176 -17.21 8.77 14.96
N ASP A 177 -17.78 7.84 14.18
CA ASP A 177 -17.22 7.41 12.91
C ASP A 177 -17.75 8.23 11.72
N GLU A 178 -16.94 8.28 10.67
CA GLU A 178 -17.31 8.74 9.34
C GLU A 178 -16.89 7.72 8.29
N VAL A 179 -17.66 7.67 7.19
CA VAL A 179 -17.34 6.85 6.02
C VAL A 179 -17.00 7.76 4.86
N LEU A 180 -15.77 7.64 4.38
CA LEU A 180 -15.29 8.32 3.19
C LEU A 180 -15.39 7.36 2.00
N SER A 181 -15.77 7.88 0.84
CA SER A 181 -15.90 7.10 -0.39
C SER A 181 -15.19 7.82 -1.53
N PHE A 182 -14.21 7.15 -2.13
CA PHE A 182 -13.41 7.70 -3.22
C PHE A 182 -13.64 6.90 -4.50
N ASN A 183 -14.01 7.58 -5.58
CA ASN A 183 -14.09 6.94 -6.89
C ASN A 183 -12.67 6.73 -7.43
N LEU A 184 -12.30 5.48 -7.72
CA LEU A 184 -10.95 5.16 -8.18
C LEU A 184 -10.78 5.31 -9.69
N SER A 185 -11.86 5.55 -10.44
CA SER A 185 -11.82 5.74 -11.90
C SER A 185 -10.94 6.93 -12.29
N ASP A 186 -10.95 7.99 -11.48
CA ASP A 186 -10.19 9.22 -11.73
C ASP A 186 -8.67 9.01 -11.57
N VAL A 187 -8.27 8.06 -10.72
CA VAL A 187 -6.86 7.71 -10.49
C VAL A 187 -6.28 6.95 -11.68
N LEU A 188 -7.09 6.20 -12.43
CA LEU A 188 -6.64 5.45 -13.61
C LEU A 188 -6.46 6.31 -14.85
N ASN A 189 -7.21 7.41 -14.95
CA ASN A 189 -7.24 8.27 -16.14
C ASN A 189 -6.21 9.40 -16.12
N LYS A 190 -5.43 9.54 -15.03
CA LYS A 190 -4.36 10.53 -14.99
C LYS A 190 -3.23 10.04 -15.90
N PRO A 191 -2.89 10.75 -16.99
CA PRO A 191 -1.75 10.37 -17.81
C PRO A 191 -0.52 10.32 -16.92
N SER A 192 0.33 9.31 -17.11
CA SER A 192 1.73 9.43 -16.70
C SER A 192 2.23 10.72 -17.34
N GLU A 193 2.54 11.73 -16.56
CA GLU A 193 3.23 12.92 -17.07
C GLU A 193 4.52 12.42 -17.69
N SER A 194 4.50 12.28 -19.02
CA SER A 194 5.67 12.08 -19.84
C SER A 194 6.44 13.38 -19.78
N SER A 195 7.45 13.43 -18.92
CA SER A 195 8.44 14.50 -18.93
C SER A 195 9.15 14.49 -20.28
N ASN A 196 9.01 15.59 -21.02
CA ASN A 196 9.85 15.94 -22.17
C ASN A 196 11.33 16.00 -21.80
#